data_AF-B4NXR5-F1
#
_entry.id   AF-B4NXR5-F1
#
_cell.length_a   1.000
_cell.length_b   1.000
_cell.length_c   1.000
_cell.angle_alpha   90.00
_cell.angle_beta   90.00
_cell.angle_gamma   90.00
#
_symmetry.space_group_name_H-M   'P 1'
#
loop_
_entity.id
_entity.type
_entity.pdbx_description
1 polymer ?
#
loop_
_entity_poly.entity_id
_entity_poly.type
_entity_poly.pdbx_seq_one_letter_code
_entity_poly.pdbx_strand_id
1 'polypeptide(L)'
;MRQKWKALLLLLQLLAYLKSGQAIWFPWYFQRYGLAPHSSRHGGGYKNKTDSGSTCPPGYEMKSSAAGLTGGIAGCERVFGPRVGNAERLCDDNPVLMQLARLYVVSPERIVLLLAQPSLTESCAEITDVLGNIRKSMRNCVLAPDNIYGRLADGLSYFQSEVCEGGEGSNRKRCTGLQESHNCLKELRTDMIECEAPADWYERTNASKVCHIFNDVLNCYYTRAALLCGLEVARQLRSFAGDSMGRAMIHKCEISKRLPRVDNAMPINAYSGTSLRSSEMECALSSLVVFVIYFAGIKYLFG
;
A
#
# COMPACT_ATOMS: atom_id res chain seq x y z
N MET A 1 -17.65 39.91 -12.73
CA MET A 1 -17.33 38.78 -13.65
C MET A 1 -15.89 38.28 -13.54
N ARG A 2 -14.86 39.14 -13.52
CA ARG A 2 -13.43 38.76 -13.50
C ARG A 2 -12.99 37.77 -12.41
N GLN A 3 -13.56 37.84 -11.20
CA GLN A 3 -13.20 36.94 -10.10
C GLN A 3 -13.73 35.50 -10.28
N LYS A 4 -14.91 35.34 -10.89
CA LYS A 4 -15.49 34.02 -11.17
C LYS A 4 -14.66 33.26 -12.20
N TRP A 5 -14.09 33.97 -13.18
CA TRP A 5 -13.17 33.41 -14.17
C TRP A 5 -11.82 33.00 -13.57
N LYS A 6 -11.30 33.76 -12.60
CA LYS A 6 -10.08 33.37 -11.88
C LYS A 6 -10.29 32.11 -11.03
N ALA A 7 -11.43 31.99 -10.36
CA ALA A 7 -11.77 30.79 -9.59
C ALA A 7 -11.94 29.56 -10.50
N LEU A 8 -12.58 29.73 -11.66
CA LEU A 8 -12.76 28.66 -12.64
C LEU A 8 -11.42 28.18 -13.23
N LEU A 9 -10.51 29.11 -13.54
CA LEU A 9 -9.17 28.78 -14.05
C LEU A 9 -8.32 28.07 -13.01
N LEU A 10 -8.36 28.50 -11.74
CA LEU A 10 -7.68 27.81 -10.64
C LEU A 10 -8.23 26.40 -10.42
N LEU A 11 -9.55 26.22 -10.50
CA LEU A 11 -10.19 24.91 -10.38
C LEU A 11 -9.79 23.97 -11.53
N LEU A 12 -9.77 24.47 -12.76
CA LEU A 12 -9.33 23.71 -13.94
C LEU A 12 -7.84 23.35 -13.86
N GLN A 13 -7.01 24.22 -13.30
CA GLN A 13 -5.58 23.97 -13.10
C GLN A 13 -5.34 22.93 -12.01
N LEU A 14 -6.17 22.92 -10.96
CA LEU A 14 -6.17 21.90 -9.91
C LEU A 14 -6.63 20.53 -10.43
N LEU A 15 -7.70 20.53 -11.24
CA LEU A 15 -8.24 19.32 -11.88
C LEU A 15 -7.29 18.75 -12.94
N ALA A 16 -6.54 19.61 -13.65
CA ALA A 16 -5.51 19.18 -14.60
C ALA A 16 -4.26 18.60 -13.92
N TYR A 17 -3.99 18.96 -12.65
CA TYR A 17 -2.88 18.44 -11.85
C TYR A 17 -3.25 17.21 -11.01
N LEU A 18 -4.53 16.94 -10.83
CA LEU A 18 -5.01 15.69 -10.24
C LEU A 18 -4.77 14.57 -11.24
N LYS A 19 -3.64 13.86 -11.08
CA LYS A 19 -3.40 12.58 -11.76
C LYS A 19 -4.62 11.68 -11.53
N SER A 20 -5.40 11.47 -12.58
CA SER A 20 -6.52 10.54 -12.67
C SER A 20 -5.99 9.12 -12.44
N GLY A 21 -5.89 8.68 -11.19
CA GLY A 21 -5.38 7.33 -10.94
C GLY A 21 -5.30 6.82 -9.51
N GLN A 22 -5.74 7.56 -8.48
CA GLN A 22 -5.53 7.11 -7.08
C GLN A 22 -6.69 7.36 -6.11
N ALA A 23 -7.95 7.48 -6.56
CA ALA A 23 -9.03 7.89 -5.66
C ALA A 23 -10.33 7.07 -5.71
N ILE A 24 -10.33 5.82 -6.19
CA ILE A 24 -11.58 5.02 -6.22
C ILE A 24 -11.75 4.17 -4.95
N TRP A 25 -10.67 3.81 -4.26
CA TRP A 25 -10.77 2.87 -3.14
C TRP A 25 -11.15 3.54 -1.81
N PHE A 26 -10.58 4.72 -1.53
CA PHE A 26 -10.85 5.45 -0.29
C PHE A 26 -12.34 5.78 -0.15
N PRO A 27 -13.06 6.26 -1.19
CA PRO A 27 -14.50 6.46 -1.10
C PRO A 27 -15.30 5.15 -0.95
N TRP A 28 -14.92 4.07 -1.64
CA TRP A 28 -15.69 2.81 -1.62
C TRP A 28 -15.60 2.06 -0.28
N TYR A 29 -14.40 1.91 0.28
CA TYR A 29 -14.22 1.24 1.57
C TYR A 29 -14.89 2.05 2.69
N PHE A 30 -14.76 3.38 2.65
CA PHE A 30 -15.40 4.28 3.60
C PHE A 30 -16.93 4.29 3.48
N GLN A 31 -17.46 4.21 2.26
CA GLN A 31 -18.90 4.06 2.00
C GLN A 31 -19.45 2.74 2.54
N ARG A 32 -18.67 1.65 2.49
CA ARG A 32 -19.12 0.32 2.91
C ARG A 32 -18.92 0.05 4.41
N TYR A 33 -17.91 0.64 5.02
CA TYR A 33 -17.47 0.30 6.38
C TYR A 33 -17.49 1.45 7.38
N GLY A 34 -17.64 2.70 6.91
CA GLY A 34 -17.62 3.89 7.75
C GLY A 34 -16.28 4.11 8.48
N LEU A 35 -16.29 5.02 9.46
CA LEU A 35 -15.17 5.30 10.37
C LEU A 35 -15.12 4.38 11.59
N ALA A 36 -15.97 3.34 11.62
CA ALA A 36 -16.03 2.45 12.78
C ALA A 36 -14.76 1.57 12.82
N PRO A 37 -13.97 1.63 13.91
CA PRO A 37 -12.71 0.87 14.01
C PRO A 37 -13.00 -0.63 13.91
N HIS A 38 -12.14 -1.39 13.23
CA HIS A 38 -12.37 -2.83 13.01
C HIS A 38 -12.49 -3.58 14.35
N SER A 39 -11.80 -3.09 15.39
CA SER A 39 -11.86 -3.60 16.77
C SER A 39 -13.27 -3.58 17.39
N SER A 40 -14.14 -2.67 16.95
CA SER A 40 -15.55 -2.60 17.39
C SER A 40 -16.38 -3.81 16.93
N ARG A 41 -15.95 -4.50 15.86
CA ARG A 41 -16.61 -5.69 15.30
C ARG A 41 -16.31 -6.97 16.06
N HIS A 42 -15.21 -7.01 16.81
CA HIS A 42 -14.81 -8.16 17.62
C HIS A 42 -15.32 -8.09 19.07
N GLY A 43 -16.33 -7.26 19.35
CA GLY A 43 -17.01 -7.24 20.66
C GLY A 43 -16.36 -6.35 21.72
N GLY A 44 -15.41 -5.48 21.35
CA GLY A 44 -14.78 -4.51 22.27
C GLY A 44 -15.61 -3.24 22.56
N GLY A 45 -16.79 -3.10 21.96
CA GLY A 45 -17.67 -1.95 22.15
C GLY A 45 -18.71 -2.19 23.26
N TYR A 46 -18.71 -1.31 24.26
CA TYR A 46 -19.74 -1.22 25.30
C TYR A 46 -21.15 -1.36 24.71
N LYS A 47 -21.84 -2.47 25.03
CA LYS A 47 -23.28 -2.59 24.81
C LYS A 47 -24.01 -1.70 25.81
N ASN A 48 -24.22 -0.43 25.46
CA ASN A 48 -25.29 0.33 26.10
C ASN A 48 -26.62 -0.25 25.61
N LYS A 49 -27.33 -0.92 26.53
CA LYS A 49 -28.71 -1.37 26.33
C LYS A 49 -29.63 -0.15 26.22
N THR A 50 -29.78 0.42 25.03
CA THR A 50 -30.96 1.25 24.70
C THR A 50 -31.34 1.30 23.22
N ASP A 51 -30.57 0.72 22.28
CA ASP A 51 -30.97 0.73 20.87
C ASP A 51 -31.54 -0.62 20.43
N SER A 52 -32.86 -0.75 20.58
CA SER A 52 -33.67 -1.69 19.82
C SER A 52 -33.67 -1.29 18.34
N GLY A 53 -32.62 -1.69 17.60
CA GLY A 53 -32.51 -1.34 16.18
C GLY A 53 -31.42 -2.03 15.36
N SER A 54 -30.66 -2.99 15.88
CA SER A 54 -29.64 -3.70 15.08
C SER A 54 -30.20 -5.00 14.48
N THR A 55 -31.04 -4.87 13.45
CA THR A 55 -31.38 -6.01 12.59
C THR A 55 -30.15 -6.30 11.73
N CYS A 56 -29.48 -7.43 11.97
CA CYS A 56 -28.43 -7.91 11.08
C CYS A 56 -29.04 -8.23 9.70
N PRO A 57 -28.36 -7.92 8.58
CA PRO A 57 -28.87 -8.26 7.26
C PRO A 57 -29.04 -9.78 7.10
N PRO A 58 -30.05 -10.25 6.35
CA PRO A 58 -30.35 -11.67 6.19
C PRO A 58 -29.14 -12.42 5.61
N GLY A 59 -28.71 -13.48 6.28
CA GLY A 59 -27.61 -14.35 5.82
C GLY A 59 -26.38 -14.40 6.73
N TYR A 60 -26.35 -13.65 7.83
CA TYR A 60 -25.35 -13.79 8.90
C TYR A 60 -25.98 -14.51 10.10
N GLU A 61 -25.93 -15.84 10.12
CA GLU A 61 -26.16 -16.60 11.35
C GLU A 61 -24.84 -16.71 12.13
N MET A 62 -24.80 -16.12 13.32
CA MET A 62 -23.75 -16.44 14.30
C MET A 62 -23.93 -17.90 14.71
N LYS A 63 -22.89 -18.71 14.50
CA LYS A 63 -22.81 -20.08 14.99
C LYS A 63 -23.05 -20.07 16.50
N SER A 64 -24.19 -20.58 16.95
CA SER A 64 -24.53 -20.66 18.36
C SER A 64 -23.60 -21.66 19.06
N SER A 65 -22.70 -21.16 19.89
CA SER A 65 -22.02 -21.96 20.89
C SER A 65 -23.03 -22.28 22.00
N ALA A 66 -23.86 -23.29 21.74
CA ALA A 66 -24.63 -23.96 22.76
C ALA A 66 -23.68 -24.86 23.58
N ALA A 67 -23.16 -24.33 24.68
CA ALA A 67 -22.76 -25.12 25.84
C ALA A 67 -23.05 -24.24 27.06
N GLY A 68 -24.14 -24.58 27.76
CA GLY A 68 -24.70 -23.78 28.84
C GLY A 68 -23.83 -23.71 30.09
N LEU A 69 -24.16 -22.75 30.94
CA LEU A 69 -24.33 -22.91 32.38
C LEU A 69 -24.98 -21.63 32.96
N THR A 70 -26.26 -21.78 33.30
CA THR A 70 -27.03 -21.15 34.38
C THR A 70 -26.43 -19.99 35.18
N GLY A 71 -27.21 -18.89 35.26
CA GLY A 71 -27.43 -18.18 36.52
C GLY A 71 -27.18 -16.67 36.54
N GLY A 72 -28.20 -15.91 36.96
CA GLY A 72 -27.98 -14.73 37.82
C GLY A 72 -28.07 -13.35 37.17
N ILE A 73 -29.15 -12.65 37.46
CA ILE A 73 -29.35 -11.20 37.30
C ILE A 73 -28.43 -10.49 38.30
N ALA A 74 -27.53 -9.60 37.86
CA ALA A 74 -26.95 -8.53 38.68
C ALA A 74 -26.34 -7.42 37.80
N GLY A 75 -26.57 -6.18 38.21
CA GLY A 75 -26.18 -4.96 37.51
C GLY A 75 -24.67 -4.73 37.41
N CYS A 76 -24.31 -3.78 36.55
CA CYS A 76 -22.95 -3.32 36.33
C CYS A 76 -22.38 -2.68 37.60
N GLU A 77 -21.59 -3.43 38.34
CA GLU A 77 -20.71 -2.89 39.37
C GLU A 77 -19.30 -2.70 38.77
N ARG A 78 -18.74 -1.49 38.91
CA ARG A 78 -17.34 -1.22 38.54
C ARG A 78 -16.44 -1.94 39.54
N VAL A 79 -16.01 -3.14 39.20
CA VAL A 79 -14.95 -3.82 39.93
C VAL A 79 -13.61 -3.29 39.43
N PHE A 80 -13.03 -2.34 40.17
CA PHE A 80 -11.58 -2.26 40.30
C PHE A 80 -11.14 -3.54 41.03
N GLY A 81 -10.67 -4.53 40.29
CA GLY A 81 -10.24 -5.84 40.81
C GLY A 81 -9.24 -6.51 39.88
N PRO A 82 -8.47 -7.48 40.41
CA PRO A 82 -7.05 -7.63 40.11
C PRO A 82 -6.77 -8.34 38.77
N ARG A 83 -5.59 -8.03 38.22
CA ARG A 83 -4.98 -8.67 37.04
C ARG A 83 -5.07 -10.20 37.16
N VAL A 84 -5.92 -10.82 36.35
CA VAL A 84 -5.90 -12.26 36.08
C VAL A 84 -5.89 -12.46 34.57
N GLY A 85 -4.73 -12.91 34.08
CA GLY A 85 -4.53 -13.55 32.78
C GLY A 85 -4.42 -12.62 31.57
N ASN A 86 -3.18 -12.43 31.09
CA ASN A 86 -2.70 -11.95 29.78
C ASN A 86 -3.68 -11.96 28.57
N ALA A 87 -4.81 -11.26 28.66
CA ALA A 87 -5.56 -10.86 27.48
C ALA A 87 -4.85 -9.64 26.91
N GLU A 88 -4.08 -9.83 25.83
CA GLU A 88 -3.44 -8.72 25.13
C GLU A 88 -4.51 -7.68 24.76
N ARG A 89 -4.30 -6.44 25.22
CA ARG A 89 -5.20 -5.34 24.94
C ARG A 89 -5.23 -5.10 23.43
N LEU A 90 -6.41 -5.15 22.81
CA LEU A 90 -6.56 -4.84 21.39
C LEU A 90 -6.35 -3.35 21.12
N CYS A 91 -5.61 -3.02 20.05
CA CYS A 91 -5.41 -1.63 19.61
C CYS A 91 -6.67 -1.05 18.93
N ASP A 92 -6.83 0.27 19.04
CA ASP A 92 -7.54 1.05 18.01
C ASP A 92 -6.68 1.04 16.74
N ASP A 93 -7.28 0.69 15.61
CA ASP A 93 -6.61 0.52 14.33
C ASP A 93 -6.57 1.82 13.50
N ASN A 94 -7.31 2.86 13.90
CA ASN A 94 -7.31 4.17 13.24
C ASN A 94 -5.91 4.79 13.10
N PRO A 95 -5.02 4.79 14.12
CA PRO A 95 -3.68 5.32 13.97
C PRO A 95 -2.87 4.59 12.87
N VAL A 96 -3.08 3.28 12.72
CA VAL A 96 -2.38 2.47 11.71
C VAL A 96 -2.90 2.80 10.32
N LEU A 97 -4.23 2.86 10.15
CA LEU A 97 -4.88 3.31 8.93
C LEU A 97 -4.36 4.69 8.49
N MET A 98 -4.30 5.65 9.40
CA MET A 98 -3.84 7.01 9.08
C MET A 98 -2.38 7.05 8.61
N GLN A 99 -1.51 6.19 9.16
CA GLN A 99 -0.13 6.08 8.70
C GLN A 99 -0.03 5.41 7.33
N LEU A 100 -0.77 4.33 7.08
CA LEU A 100 -0.82 3.66 5.78
C LEU A 100 -1.37 4.57 4.66
N ALA A 101 -2.36 5.41 4.99
CA ALA A 101 -2.94 6.37 4.07
C ALA A 101 -1.92 7.40 3.55
N ARG A 102 -0.89 7.76 4.34
CA ARG A 102 0.20 8.64 3.90
C ARG A 102 0.96 8.09 2.70
N LEU A 103 1.05 6.77 2.59
CA LEU A 103 1.70 6.06 1.48
C LEU A 103 0.71 5.56 0.43
N TYR A 104 -0.58 5.86 0.58
CA TYR A 104 -1.66 5.30 -0.24
C TYR A 104 -1.68 3.75 -0.24
N VAL A 105 -1.24 3.13 0.85
CA VAL A 105 -1.24 1.66 1.01
C VAL A 105 -2.62 1.23 1.49
N VAL A 106 -3.46 0.84 0.53
CA VAL A 106 -4.83 0.37 0.78
C VAL A 106 -5.06 -1.09 0.37
N SER A 107 -4.11 -1.68 -0.35
CA SER A 107 -4.19 -3.06 -0.82
C SER A 107 -2.78 -3.68 -0.93
N PRO A 108 -2.67 -5.02 -0.99
CA PRO A 108 -1.39 -5.70 -1.18
C PRO A 108 -0.59 -5.21 -2.40
N GLU A 109 -1.26 -4.92 -3.50
CA GLU A 109 -0.67 -4.43 -4.76
C GLU A 109 -0.06 -3.03 -4.57
N ARG A 110 -0.72 -2.17 -3.79
CA ARG A 110 -0.22 -0.81 -3.52
C ARG A 110 1.09 -0.81 -2.75
N ILE A 111 1.39 -1.86 -2.00
CA ILE A 111 2.72 -2.06 -1.38
C ILE A 111 3.76 -2.33 -2.47
N VAL A 112 3.48 -3.25 -3.40
CA VAL A 112 4.40 -3.58 -4.51
C VAL A 112 4.63 -2.38 -5.41
N LEU A 113 3.59 -1.56 -5.64
CA LEU A 113 3.65 -0.34 -6.45
C LEU A 113 4.62 0.72 -5.90
N LEU A 114 5.04 0.62 -4.64
CA LEU A 114 6.09 1.48 -4.07
C LEU A 114 7.45 1.27 -4.76
N LEU A 115 7.70 0.09 -5.37
CA LEU A 115 8.88 -0.15 -6.21
C LEU A 115 8.89 0.69 -7.49
N ALA A 116 7.73 1.15 -7.95
CA ALA A 116 7.58 1.93 -9.17
C ALA A 116 7.37 3.43 -8.87
N GLN A 117 7.87 3.91 -7.72
CA GLN A 117 7.91 5.32 -7.41
C GLN A 117 9.09 5.99 -8.14
N PRO A 118 9.02 7.29 -8.46
CA PRO A 118 10.12 7.98 -9.15
C PRO A 118 11.45 7.94 -8.39
N SER A 119 11.38 8.01 -7.06
CA SER A 119 12.53 7.96 -6.15
C SER A 119 12.32 6.87 -5.11
N LEU A 120 13.06 5.76 -5.26
CA LEU A 120 13.02 4.66 -4.30
C LEU A 120 13.59 5.07 -2.94
N THR A 121 14.63 5.91 -2.94
CA THR A 121 15.30 6.38 -1.72
C THR A 121 14.36 7.22 -0.86
N GLU A 122 13.63 8.17 -1.47
CA GLU A 122 12.63 8.97 -0.76
C GLU A 122 11.49 8.08 -0.25
N SER A 123 11.00 7.17 -1.09
CA SER A 123 9.96 6.21 -0.71
C SER A 123 10.41 5.37 0.49
N CYS A 124 11.65 4.89 0.52
CA CYS A 124 12.20 4.12 1.64
C CYS A 124 12.32 4.93 2.94
N ALA A 125 12.66 6.23 2.85
CA ALA A 125 12.68 7.12 4.00
C ALA A 125 11.26 7.31 4.57
N GLU A 126 10.26 7.54 3.71
CA GLU A 126 8.86 7.68 4.12
C GLU A 126 8.29 6.38 4.73
N ILE A 127 8.58 5.23 4.13
CA ILE A 127 8.21 3.91 4.65
C ILE A 127 8.78 3.70 6.05
N THR A 128 10.05 4.06 6.26
CA THR A 128 10.71 3.93 7.55
C THR A 128 10.05 4.81 8.62
N ASP A 129 9.70 6.06 8.30
CA ASP A 129 8.95 6.94 9.20
C ASP A 129 7.57 6.37 9.54
N VAL A 130 6.81 5.96 8.52
CA VAL A 130 5.46 5.40 8.66
C VAL A 130 5.45 4.15 9.54
N LEU A 131 6.33 3.19 9.27
CA LEU A 131 6.46 1.97 10.09
C LEU A 131 6.93 2.30 11.51
N GLY A 132 7.83 3.27 11.67
CA GLY A 132 8.25 3.76 12.98
C GLY A 132 7.08 4.31 13.80
N ASN A 133 6.18 5.06 13.17
CA ASN A 133 5.00 5.64 13.84
C ASN A 133 3.90 4.61 14.11
N ILE A 134 3.72 3.62 13.24
CA ILE A 134 2.87 2.45 13.49
C ILE A 134 3.36 1.70 14.73
N ARG A 135 4.65 1.34 14.78
CA ARG A 135 5.25 0.65 15.95
C ARG A 135 5.10 1.47 17.24
N LYS A 136 5.30 2.79 17.18
CA LYS A 136 5.08 3.69 18.35
C LYS A 136 3.64 3.66 18.84
N SER A 137 2.67 3.67 17.92
CA SER A 137 1.24 3.68 18.24
C SER A 137 0.76 2.35 18.85
N MET A 138 1.41 1.24 18.51
CA MET A 138 1.07 -0.11 18.99
C MET A 138 1.92 -0.60 20.17
N ARG A 139 2.73 0.26 20.82
CA ARG A 139 3.66 -0.19 21.89
C ARG A 139 3.01 -0.95 23.05
N ASN A 140 1.72 -0.68 23.33
CA ASN A 140 1.02 -1.17 24.52
C ASN A 140 -0.21 -2.03 24.18
N CYS A 141 -0.36 -2.45 22.93
CA CYS A 141 -1.53 -3.19 22.46
C CYS A 141 -1.17 -4.03 21.22
N VAL A 142 -2.05 -4.96 20.84
CA VAL A 142 -1.87 -5.81 19.66
C VAL A 142 -3.09 -5.67 18.75
N LEU A 143 -2.88 -5.67 17.43
CA LEU A 143 -3.99 -5.69 16.47
C LEU A 143 -4.59 -7.10 16.40
N ALA A 144 -5.88 -7.19 16.06
CA ALA A 144 -6.49 -8.50 15.80
C ALA A 144 -5.71 -9.23 14.66
N PRO A 145 -5.51 -10.56 14.73
CA PRO A 145 -4.73 -11.30 13.74
C PRO A 145 -5.25 -11.24 12.30
N ASP A 146 -6.53 -10.94 12.12
CA ASP A 146 -7.23 -10.73 10.85
C ASP A 146 -7.44 -9.25 10.51
N ASN A 147 -6.88 -8.33 11.30
CA ASN A 147 -6.95 -6.90 11.02
C ASN A 147 -6.21 -6.56 9.72
N ILE A 148 -6.96 -5.98 8.78
CA ILE A 148 -6.50 -5.61 7.45
C ILE A 148 -5.28 -4.68 7.50
N TYR A 149 -5.31 -3.67 8.37
CA TYR A 149 -4.23 -2.69 8.47
C TYR A 149 -2.97 -3.29 9.10
N GLY A 150 -3.13 -4.24 10.02
CA GLY A 150 -2.02 -5.05 10.54
C GLY A 150 -1.33 -5.85 9.44
N ARG A 151 -2.12 -6.55 8.60
CA ARG A 151 -1.59 -7.30 7.47
C ARG A 151 -0.88 -6.41 6.45
N LEU A 152 -1.48 -5.28 6.08
CA LEU A 152 -0.84 -4.29 5.20
C LEU A 152 0.47 -3.77 5.79
N ALA A 153 0.52 -3.50 7.10
CA ALA A 153 1.74 -3.09 7.78
C ALA A 153 2.81 -4.20 7.78
N ASP A 154 2.43 -5.47 7.91
CA ASP A 154 3.34 -6.62 7.82
C ASP A 154 3.97 -6.74 6.41
N GLY A 155 3.14 -6.61 5.37
CA GLY A 155 3.61 -6.56 3.98
C GLY A 155 4.54 -5.38 3.72
N LEU A 156 4.22 -4.21 4.27
CA LEU A 156 5.04 -3.00 4.17
C LEU A 156 6.36 -3.14 4.94
N SER A 157 6.35 -3.79 6.11
CA SER A 157 7.57 -4.08 6.86
C SER A 157 8.49 -5.03 6.10
N TYR A 158 7.91 -6.01 5.38
CA TYR A 158 8.69 -6.87 4.50
C TYR A 158 9.31 -6.08 3.34
N PHE A 159 8.54 -5.20 2.69
CA PHE A 159 9.06 -4.28 1.69
C PHE A 159 10.26 -3.50 2.22
N GLN A 160 10.15 -2.90 3.41
CA GLN A 160 11.24 -2.16 4.05
C GLN A 160 12.50 -3.01 4.16
N SER A 161 12.39 -4.20 4.76
CA SER A 161 13.55 -5.08 4.97
C SER A 161 14.21 -5.53 3.66
N GLU A 162 13.40 -5.81 2.64
CA GLU A 162 13.85 -6.43 1.39
C GLU A 162 14.34 -5.44 0.34
N VAL A 163 13.82 -4.21 0.36
CA VAL A 163 14.09 -3.21 -0.68
C VAL A 163 14.89 -2.04 -0.13
N CYS A 164 14.59 -1.61 1.10
CA CYS A 164 15.19 -0.42 1.69
C CYS A 164 16.45 -0.74 2.51
N GLU A 165 16.47 -1.90 3.18
CA GLU A 165 17.54 -2.30 4.10
C GLU A 165 18.53 -3.31 3.48
N GLY A 166 18.33 -3.70 2.21
CA GLY A 166 19.26 -4.55 1.46
C GLY A 166 18.95 -6.04 1.45
N GLY A 167 17.89 -6.48 2.15
CA GLY A 167 17.49 -7.88 2.29
C GLY A 167 18.46 -8.71 3.14
N GLU A 168 17.95 -9.73 3.84
CA GLU A 168 18.77 -10.64 4.63
C GLU A 168 19.05 -11.97 3.89
N GLY A 169 20.26 -12.52 4.09
CA GLY A 169 20.63 -13.87 3.65
C GLY A 169 20.40 -14.15 2.17
N SER A 170 19.51 -15.11 1.87
CA SER A 170 19.20 -15.57 0.50
C SER A 170 18.54 -14.50 -0.38
N ASN A 171 17.96 -13.47 0.23
CA ASN A 171 17.18 -12.47 -0.49
C ASN A 171 18.02 -11.30 -1.00
N ARG A 172 19.26 -11.16 -0.52
CA ARG A 172 20.16 -10.06 -0.90
C ARG A 172 20.34 -9.92 -2.42
N LYS A 173 20.50 -11.05 -3.13
CA LYS A 173 20.64 -11.05 -4.60
C LYS A 173 19.39 -10.49 -5.29
N ARG A 174 18.21 -10.81 -4.77
CA ARG A 174 16.93 -10.29 -5.28
C ARG A 174 16.78 -8.80 -4.98
N CYS A 175 17.15 -8.35 -3.79
CA CYS A 175 17.19 -6.93 -3.44
C CYS A 175 18.05 -6.13 -4.42
N THR A 176 19.30 -6.57 -4.61
CA THR A 176 20.24 -5.91 -5.53
C THR A 176 19.67 -5.86 -6.94
N GLY A 177 19.12 -6.96 -7.45
CA GLY A 177 18.51 -6.98 -8.79
C GLY A 177 17.30 -6.05 -8.94
N LEU A 178 16.45 -5.93 -7.92
CA LEU A 178 15.32 -4.99 -7.92
C LEU A 178 15.77 -3.53 -7.86
N GLN A 179 16.78 -3.22 -7.04
CA GLN A 179 17.35 -1.87 -6.94
C GLN A 179 18.06 -1.46 -8.24
N GLU A 180 18.86 -2.35 -8.83
CA GLU A 180 19.52 -2.13 -10.13
C GLU A 180 18.50 -1.92 -11.25
N SER A 181 17.38 -2.63 -11.18
CA SER A 181 16.30 -2.56 -12.18
C SER A 181 15.27 -1.46 -11.90
N HIS A 182 15.44 -0.66 -10.83
CA HIS A 182 14.46 0.36 -10.42
C HIS A 182 14.15 1.37 -11.55
N ASN A 183 15.16 1.75 -12.33
CA ASN A 183 15.00 2.65 -13.46
C ASN A 183 14.05 2.10 -14.54
N CYS A 184 13.95 0.78 -14.67
CA CYS A 184 12.95 0.17 -15.54
C CYS A 184 11.61 -0.01 -14.83
N LEU A 185 11.63 -0.46 -13.57
CA LEU A 185 10.42 -0.72 -12.78
C LEU A 185 9.57 0.54 -12.58
N LYS A 186 10.17 1.73 -12.46
CA LYS A 186 9.41 2.99 -12.38
C LYS A 186 8.57 3.27 -13.64
N GLU A 187 9.00 2.81 -14.81
CA GLU A 187 8.26 2.97 -16.07
C GLU A 187 7.07 2.00 -16.14
N LEU A 188 7.12 0.87 -15.43
CA LEU A 188 6.01 -0.08 -15.31
C LEU A 188 4.86 0.41 -14.43
N ARG A 189 4.95 1.59 -13.81
CA ARG A 189 3.97 2.04 -12.81
C ARG A 189 2.53 1.92 -13.31
N THR A 190 2.25 2.42 -14.51
CA THR A 190 0.90 2.39 -15.10
C THR A 190 0.46 0.96 -15.41
N ASP A 191 1.35 0.16 -16.00
CA ASP A 191 1.10 -1.26 -16.29
C ASP A 191 0.79 -2.07 -15.01
N MET A 192 1.48 -1.76 -13.91
CA MET A 192 1.25 -2.39 -12.61
C MET A 192 -0.10 -2.01 -12.00
N ILE A 193 -0.58 -0.78 -12.26
CA ILE A 193 -1.92 -0.36 -11.83
C ILE A 193 -2.99 -1.12 -12.61
N GLU A 194 -2.78 -1.39 -13.90
CA GLU A 194 -3.70 -2.21 -14.71
C GLU A 194 -3.82 -3.66 -14.22
N CYS A 195 -2.81 -4.15 -13.49
CA CYS A 195 -2.82 -5.47 -12.88
C CYS A 195 -3.55 -5.53 -11.53
N GLU A 196 -4.04 -4.42 -10.98
CA GLU A 196 -4.71 -4.41 -9.67
C GLU A 196 -5.98 -5.26 -9.66
N ALA A 197 -6.16 -6.04 -8.60
CA ALA A 197 -7.35 -6.85 -8.41
C ALA A 197 -8.50 -6.04 -7.81
N PRO A 198 -9.73 -6.61 -7.79
CA PRO A 198 -10.82 -6.04 -7.04
C PRO A 198 -10.49 -5.86 -5.54
N ALA A 199 -11.12 -4.88 -4.93
CA ALA A 199 -10.95 -4.45 -3.54
C ALA A 199 -11.13 -5.53 -2.44
N ASP A 200 -11.66 -6.70 -2.79
CA ASP A 200 -12.28 -7.64 -1.86
C ASP A 200 -11.35 -8.73 -1.33
N TRP A 201 -10.03 -8.45 -1.29
CA TRP A 201 -8.98 -9.30 -0.71
C TRP A 201 -9.31 -9.86 0.68
N TYR A 202 -10.10 -9.11 1.45
CA TYR A 202 -10.42 -9.40 2.85
C TYR A 202 -11.90 -9.77 3.07
N GLU A 203 -12.75 -9.67 2.04
CA GLU A 203 -14.21 -9.90 2.18
C GLU A 203 -14.64 -11.31 1.76
N ARG A 204 -13.75 -12.11 1.17
CA ARG A 204 -14.08 -13.42 0.61
C ARG A 204 -13.69 -14.57 1.53
N THR A 205 -14.70 -15.36 1.93
CA THR A 205 -14.53 -16.66 2.60
C THR A 205 -13.96 -17.76 1.68
N ASN A 206 -13.96 -17.54 0.36
CA ASN A 206 -13.45 -18.50 -0.61
C ASN A 206 -11.95 -18.28 -0.89
N ALA A 207 -11.11 -18.96 -0.12
CA ALA A 207 -9.65 -18.93 -0.25
C ALA A 207 -9.17 -19.29 -1.67
N SER A 208 -9.82 -20.25 -2.34
CA SER A 208 -9.45 -20.66 -3.70
C SER A 208 -9.58 -19.52 -4.71
N LYS A 209 -10.71 -18.78 -4.65
CA LYS A 209 -10.93 -17.61 -5.50
C LYS A 209 -9.91 -16.51 -5.23
N VAL A 210 -9.58 -16.26 -3.96
CA VAL A 210 -8.57 -15.28 -3.57
C VAL A 210 -7.17 -15.67 -4.08
N CYS A 211 -6.79 -16.95 -3.96
CA CYS A 211 -5.49 -17.42 -4.42
C CYS A 211 -5.38 -17.48 -5.96
N HIS A 212 -6.48 -17.69 -6.67
CA HIS A 212 -6.51 -17.52 -8.12
C HIS A 212 -6.19 -16.08 -8.52
N ILE A 213 -6.89 -15.12 -7.93
CA ILE A 213 -6.69 -13.68 -8.19
C ILE A 213 -5.26 -13.25 -7.83
N PHE A 214 -4.76 -13.69 -6.68
CA PHE A 214 -3.36 -13.50 -6.30
C PHE A 214 -2.39 -13.94 -7.40
N ASN A 215 -2.55 -15.16 -7.91
CA ASN A 215 -1.70 -15.65 -8.99
C ASN A 215 -1.89 -14.88 -10.30
N ASP A 216 -3.10 -14.41 -10.61
CA ASP A 216 -3.37 -13.58 -11.80
C ASP A 216 -2.61 -12.25 -11.73
N VAL A 217 -2.62 -11.57 -10.57
CA VAL A 217 -1.85 -10.32 -10.36
C VAL A 217 -0.36 -10.60 -10.53
N LEU A 218 0.17 -11.66 -9.93
CA LEU A 218 1.58 -12.03 -10.06
C LEU A 218 1.97 -12.37 -11.51
N ASN A 219 1.09 -13.05 -12.24
CA ASN A 219 1.28 -13.35 -13.66
C ASN A 219 1.25 -12.09 -14.53
N CYS A 220 0.38 -11.13 -14.19
CA CYS A 220 0.30 -9.84 -14.86
C CYS A 220 1.60 -9.04 -14.66
N TYR A 221 2.07 -8.90 -13.42
CA TYR A 221 3.37 -8.26 -13.13
C TYR A 221 4.53 -8.92 -13.85
N TYR A 222 4.59 -10.25 -13.83
CA TYR A 222 5.61 -11.00 -14.57
C TYR A 222 5.57 -10.68 -16.07
N THR A 223 4.40 -10.68 -16.68
CA THR A 223 4.25 -10.46 -18.12
C THR A 223 4.65 -9.04 -18.51
N ARG A 224 4.15 -8.03 -17.77
CA ARG A 224 4.48 -6.62 -18.02
C ARG A 224 5.98 -6.35 -17.84
N ALA A 225 6.57 -6.85 -16.76
CA ALA A 225 7.99 -6.71 -16.53
C ALA A 225 8.84 -7.49 -17.54
N ALA A 226 8.40 -8.66 -18.01
CA ALA A 226 9.14 -9.41 -19.02
C ALA A 226 9.18 -8.66 -20.36
N LEU A 227 8.10 -7.96 -20.72
CA LEU A 227 8.01 -7.16 -21.93
C LEU A 227 8.86 -5.89 -21.88
N LEU A 228 8.99 -5.24 -20.71
CA LEU A 228 9.71 -3.96 -20.61
C LEU A 228 11.13 -4.08 -20.02
N CYS A 229 11.30 -4.90 -18.98
CA CYS A 229 12.52 -5.00 -18.18
C CYS A 229 13.28 -6.32 -18.36
N GLY A 230 12.67 -7.29 -19.06
CA GLY A 230 13.27 -8.59 -19.35
C GLY A 230 12.92 -9.67 -18.33
N LEU A 231 13.21 -10.92 -18.69
CA LEU A 231 12.75 -12.10 -17.96
C LEU A 231 13.32 -12.22 -16.54
N GLU A 232 14.56 -11.78 -16.31
CA GLU A 232 15.17 -11.89 -15.00
C GLU A 232 14.53 -10.93 -13.99
N VAL A 233 14.35 -9.67 -14.39
CA VAL A 233 13.63 -8.67 -13.59
C VAL A 233 12.18 -9.12 -13.33
N ALA A 234 11.52 -9.69 -14.34
CA ALA A 234 10.17 -10.23 -14.19
C ALA A 234 10.07 -11.32 -13.13
N ARG A 235 11.04 -12.25 -13.07
CA ARG A 235 11.08 -13.30 -12.04
C ARG A 235 11.28 -12.71 -10.65
N GLN A 236 12.19 -11.75 -10.52
CA GLN A 236 12.47 -11.09 -9.25
C GLN A 236 11.26 -10.29 -8.76
N LEU A 237 10.63 -9.51 -9.64
CA LEU A 237 9.42 -8.76 -9.33
C LEU A 237 8.28 -9.69 -8.91
N ARG A 238 8.03 -10.77 -9.65
CA ARG A 238 6.99 -11.75 -9.32
C ARG A 238 7.25 -12.40 -7.96
N SER A 239 8.48 -12.83 -7.70
CA SER A 239 8.85 -13.45 -6.43
C SER A 239 8.67 -12.47 -5.26
N PHE A 240 9.18 -11.25 -5.41
CA PHE A 240 9.02 -10.21 -4.42
C PHE A 240 7.56 -9.86 -4.15
N ALA A 241 6.77 -9.64 -5.21
CA ALA A 241 5.35 -9.36 -5.10
C ALA A 241 4.61 -10.49 -4.40
N GLY A 242 4.94 -11.74 -4.71
CA GLY A 242 4.33 -12.90 -4.06
C GLY A 242 4.57 -12.93 -2.54
N ASP A 243 5.80 -12.66 -2.11
CA ASP A 243 6.11 -12.63 -0.67
C ASP A 243 5.51 -11.39 0.03
N SER A 244 5.59 -10.21 -0.60
CA SER A 244 5.08 -8.96 -0.05
C SER A 244 3.56 -8.99 0.06
N MET A 245 2.87 -9.37 -1.02
CA MET A 245 1.41 -9.47 -1.03
C MET A 245 0.92 -10.62 -0.14
N GLY A 246 1.60 -11.77 -0.16
CA GLY A 246 1.23 -12.94 0.64
C GLY A 246 1.26 -12.66 2.15
N ARG A 247 2.13 -11.77 2.62
CA ARG A 247 2.15 -11.28 4.02
C ARG A 247 1.00 -10.32 4.32
N ALA A 248 0.60 -9.53 3.33
CA ALA A 248 -0.48 -8.58 3.43
C ALA A 248 -1.88 -9.22 3.32
N MET A 249 -1.98 -10.51 3.02
CA MET A 249 -3.27 -11.19 2.87
C MET A 249 -3.61 -12.05 4.10
N ILE A 250 -4.91 -12.29 4.30
CA ILE A 250 -5.40 -13.23 5.33
C ILE A 250 -5.14 -14.67 4.91
N HIS A 251 -5.46 -15.00 3.66
CA HIS A 251 -5.31 -16.36 3.12
C HIS A 251 -3.88 -16.60 2.65
N LYS A 252 -3.28 -17.71 3.08
CA LYS A 252 -1.97 -18.15 2.57
C LYS A 252 -2.16 -18.80 1.21
N CYS A 253 -1.58 -18.19 0.18
CA CYS A 253 -1.67 -18.66 -1.20
C CYS A 253 -0.31 -19.16 -1.68
N GLU A 254 -0.29 -20.31 -2.35
CA GLU A 254 0.91 -20.81 -3.01
C GLU A 254 1.13 -20.06 -4.34
N ILE A 255 2.37 -19.66 -4.58
CA ILE A 255 2.80 -19.06 -5.84
C ILE A 255 2.93 -20.18 -6.87
N SER A 256 2.20 -20.07 -7.97
CA SER A 256 2.33 -21.01 -9.08
C SER A 256 3.76 -21.05 -9.59
N LYS A 257 4.34 -22.25 -9.65
CA LYS A 257 5.68 -22.50 -10.23
C LYS A 257 5.69 -22.32 -11.75
N ARG A 258 4.51 -22.36 -12.39
CA ARG A 258 4.38 -22.18 -13.83
C ARG A 258 4.40 -20.69 -14.15
N LEU A 259 5.41 -20.28 -14.91
CA LEU A 259 5.53 -18.92 -15.44
C LEU A 259 4.73 -18.80 -16.76
N PRO A 260 4.04 -17.67 -16.99
CA PRO A 260 3.50 -17.33 -18.29
C PRO A 260 4.59 -17.36 -19.36
N ARG A 261 4.25 -17.84 -20.56
CA ARG A 261 5.12 -17.74 -21.72
C ARG A 261 5.03 -16.32 -22.29
N VAL A 262 6.18 -15.70 -22.54
CA VAL A 262 6.29 -14.35 -23.10
C VAL A 262 7.19 -14.42 -24.32
N ASP A 263 6.61 -14.41 -25.52
CA ASP A 263 7.35 -14.64 -26.77
C ASP A 263 8.21 -13.43 -27.20
N ASN A 264 7.84 -12.21 -26.80
CA ASN A 264 8.52 -10.96 -27.16
C ASN A 264 9.16 -10.28 -25.94
N ALA A 265 9.83 -11.06 -25.09
CA ALA A 265 10.47 -10.49 -23.90
C ALA A 265 11.64 -9.56 -24.25
N MET A 266 11.84 -8.52 -23.44
CA MET A 266 12.95 -7.58 -23.61
C MET A 266 14.29 -8.34 -23.50
N PRO A 267 15.24 -8.16 -24.44
CA PRO A 267 16.55 -8.79 -24.36
C PRO A 267 17.37 -8.21 -23.20
N ILE A 268 18.22 -9.06 -22.61
CA ILE A 268 18.98 -8.80 -21.37
C ILE A 268 19.98 -7.62 -21.51
N ASN A 269 20.32 -7.20 -22.74
CA ASN A 269 21.41 -6.25 -23.01
C ASN A 269 20.99 -4.76 -23.06
N ALA A 270 19.74 -4.41 -22.76
CA ALA A 270 19.29 -3.01 -22.89
C ALA A 270 19.47 -2.14 -21.64
N TYR A 271 19.89 -2.71 -20.50
CA TYR A 271 20.01 -1.98 -19.23
C TYR A 271 21.37 -2.11 -18.53
N SER A 272 22.38 -2.67 -19.20
CA SER A 272 23.76 -2.55 -18.74
C SER A 272 24.26 -1.13 -19.03
N GLY A 273 24.03 -0.22 -18.09
CA GLY A 273 24.94 0.87 -17.78
C GLY A 273 25.52 1.66 -18.96
N THR A 274 24.69 2.23 -19.82
CA THR A 274 25.02 3.54 -20.38
C THR A 274 24.29 4.58 -19.55
N SER A 275 24.95 4.97 -18.46
CA SER A 275 24.92 6.39 -18.05
C SER A 275 25.20 7.19 -19.32
N LEU A 276 24.13 7.64 -19.97
CA LEU A 276 24.26 8.70 -20.95
C LEU A 276 24.74 9.88 -20.12
N ARG A 277 26.02 10.17 -20.29
CA ARG A 277 26.68 11.40 -19.88
C ARG A 277 25.92 12.56 -20.53
N SER A 278 24.81 12.98 -19.94
CA SER A 278 24.00 14.13 -20.38
C SER A 278 23.84 15.18 -19.27
N SER A 279 24.57 15.07 -18.16
CA SER A 279 24.50 16.06 -17.07
C SER A 279 25.42 17.28 -17.27
N GLU A 280 26.25 17.34 -18.31
CA GLU A 280 27.13 18.49 -18.55
C GLU A 280 26.53 19.54 -19.49
N MET A 281 25.46 19.24 -20.25
CA MET A 281 24.90 20.17 -21.23
C MET A 281 23.61 20.89 -20.78
N GLU A 282 22.84 20.32 -19.86
CA GLU A 282 21.61 20.96 -19.34
C GLU A 282 21.88 21.99 -18.23
N CYS A 283 22.94 21.83 -17.42
CA CYS A 283 23.34 22.86 -16.43
C CYS A 283 23.93 24.12 -17.09
N ALA A 284 24.56 23.99 -18.25
CA ALA A 284 25.14 25.12 -18.98
C ALA A 284 24.05 26.01 -19.60
N LEU A 285 22.97 25.42 -20.12
CA LEU A 285 21.86 26.16 -20.73
C LEU A 285 20.98 26.86 -19.70
N SER A 286 20.75 26.25 -18.52
CA SER A 286 20.03 26.91 -17.43
C SER A 286 20.78 28.13 -16.89
N SER A 287 22.11 28.01 -16.72
CA SER A 287 22.94 29.12 -16.22
C SER A 287 23.05 30.28 -17.22
N LEU A 288 23.10 29.99 -18.53
CA LEU A 288 23.12 31.00 -19.59
C LEU A 288 21.79 31.78 -19.70
N VAL A 289 20.65 31.09 -19.56
CA VAL A 289 19.33 31.76 -19.60
C VAL A 289 19.13 32.66 -18.38
N VAL A 290 19.56 32.22 -17.19
CA VAL A 290 19.53 33.05 -15.97
C VAL A 290 20.46 34.27 -16.10
N PHE A 291 21.67 34.09 -16.65
CA PHE A 291 22.60 35.20 -16.89
C PHE A 291 22.04 36.23 -17.89
N VAL A 292 21.44 35.78 -19.00
CA VAL A 292 20.87 36.69 -20.02
C VAL A 292 19.67 37.45 -19.47
N ILE A 293 18.80 36.82 -18.68
CA ILE A 293 17.66 37.49 -18.05
C ILE A 293 18.13 38.52 -16.99
N TYR A 294 19.17 38.18 -16.21
CA TYR A 294 19.72 39.09 -15.20
C TYR A 294 20.37 40.34 -15.83
N PHE A 295 21.16 40.19 -16.89
CA PHE A 295 21.78 41.31 -17.59
C PHE A 295 20.79 42.15 -18.41
N ALA A 296 19.77 41.52 -19.02
CA ALA A 296 18.69 42.24 -19.70
C ALA A 296 17.84 43.04 -18.71
N GLY A 297 17.59 42.53 -17.50
CA GLY A 297 16.87 43.23 -16.44
C GLY A 297 17.63 44.42 -15.85
N ILE A 298 18.95 44.29 -15.65
CA ILE A 298 19.78 45.38 -15.11
C ILE A 298 19.90 46.56 -16.08
N LYS A 299 19.99 46.31 -17.40
CA LYS A 299 19.97 47.38 -18.40
C LYS A 299 18.64 48.15 -18.46
N TYR A 300 17.54 47.53 -18.06
CA TYR A 300 16.21 48.17 -18.04
C TYR A 300 15.92 48.96 -16.75
N LEU A 301 16.71 48.75 -15.70
CA LEU A 301 16.55 49.42 -14.40
C LEU A 301 17.53 50.58 -14.18
N PHE A 302 18.65 50.61 -14.91
CA PHE A 302 19.72 51.60 -14.74
C PHE A 302 20.12 52.33 -16.04
N GLY A 303 19.31 52.21 -17.10
CA GLY A 303 19.45 52.95 -18.36
C GLY A 303 18.35 53.97 -18.53
#